data_AF-A0A0C2ZED6-F1
#
_entry.id   AF-A0A0C2ZED6-F1
#
_cell.length_a   1.000
_cell.length_b   1.000
_cell.length_c   1.000
_cell.angle_alpha   90.00
_cell.angle_beta   90.00
_cell.angle_gamma   90.00
#
_symmetry.space_group_name_H-M   'P 1'
#
loop_
_entity.id
_entity.type
_entity.pdbx_description
1 polymer ?
#
loop_
_entity_poly.entity_id
_entity_poly.type
_entity_poly.pdbx_seq_one_letter_code
_entity_poly.pdbx_strand_id
1 'polypeptide(L)'
;YDETVPYTILSHQWAEQEEKILTSCEQVEKDEFKWLWVDTCCIDKRSSTELSEAINSMYWWYENSGACYAYLHNVPSSFPRLNDKIWYHNSKGWPEWFLCGWTLQEMIAPRNVQFFNRCWESIGNKKMLTHTLLCITGVPPCILVDGLSSNHPCVAQIISWAADRMMTRVEDRAYSLLGLLDINMPMLYGEGRKAFHHLQLEIVCASNDQNIFAWGCGAGSDGRSGSVLANDPRCFWGCDNM
;
A
#
# COMPACT_ATOMS: atom_id res chain seq x y z
N TYR A 1 -29.02 -3.29 -12.00
CA TYR A 1 -27.72 -2.87 -12.51
C TYR A 1 -27.38 -1.60 -11.77
N ASP A 2 -26.60 -1.72 -10.70
CA ASP A 2 -26.06 -0.56 -10.01
C ASP A 2 -24.88 -0.11 -10.88
N GLU A 3 -25.09 0.92 -11.70
CA GLU A 3 -23.99 1.53 -12.45
C GLU A 3 -23.13 2.26 -11.44
N THR A 4 -22.06 1.59 -10.98
CA THR A 4 -21.03 2.23 -10.16
C THR A 4 -20.45 3.38 -10.96
N VAL A 5 -20.72 4.60 -10.51
CA VAL A 5 -20.25 5.82 -11.18
C VAL A 5 -18.72 5.83 -11.15
N PRO A 6 -18.03 6.02 -12.29
CA PRO A 6 -16.58 6.04 -12.31
C PRO A 6 -16.04 7.23 -11.50
N TYR A 7 -15.03 6.96 -10.69
CA TYR A 7 -14.34 7.93 -9.85
C TYR A 7 -12.83 7.69 -9.87
N THR A 8 -12.06 8.69 -9.47
CA THR A 8 -10.63 8.59 -9.26
C THR A 8 -10.29 8.67 -7.79
N ILE A 9 -9.10 8.19 -7.42
CA ILE A 9 -8.56 8.30 -6.07
C ILE A 9 -7.26 9.08 -6.10
N LEU A 10 -7.08 10.03 -5.18
CA LEU A 10 -5.79 10.65 -4.90
C LEU A 10 -5.07 9.89 -3.79
N SER A 11 -3.93 9.28 -4.14
CA SER A 11 -2.96 8.73 -3.21
C SER A 11 -1.82 9.73 -3.02
N HIS A 12 -1.49 10.07 -1.76
CA HIS A 12 -0.45 11.05 -1.46
C HIS A 12 0.18 10.83 -0.09
N GLN A 13 1.38 11.36 0.12
CA GLN A 13 2.00 11.46 1.44
C GLN A 13 2.60 12.87 1.64
N TRP A 14 2.54 13.40 2.86
CA TRP A 14 3.26 14.59 3.35
C TRP A 14 3.41 15.76 2.35
N ALA A 15 2.34 16.54 2.17
CA ALA A 15 2.36 17.83 1.45
C ALA A 15 1.20 18.72 1.92
N GLU A 16 1.34 20.04 1.79
CA GLU A 16 0.27 21.00 2.06
C GLU A 16 -1.01 20.62 1.30
N GLN A 17 -2.11 20.58 2.04
CA GLN A 17 -3.25 19.74 1.68
C GLN A 17 -4.17 20.36 0.62
N GLU A 18 -4.25 21.68 0.59
CA GLU A 18 -5.25 22.40 -0.20
C GLU A 18 -4.86 22.51 -1.68
N GLU A 19 -3.62 22.92 -1.97
CA GLU A 19 -3.15 23.13 -3.35
C GLU A 19 -3.18 21.82 -4.17
N LYS A 20 -2.74 20.70 -3.60
CA LYS A 20 -2.75 19.41 -4.29
C LYS A 20 -4.17 18.90 -4.60
N ILE A 21 -5.16 19.18 -3.74
CA ILE A 21 -6.54 18.74 -3.98
C ILE A 21 -7.11 19.52 -5.17
N LEU A 22 -6.90 20.83 -5.21
CA LEU A 22 -7.36 21.66 -6.32
C LEU A 22 -6.75 21.21 -7.66
N THR A 23 -5.44 21.01 -7.71
CA THR A 23 -4.79 20.53 -8.95
C THR A 23 -5.21 19.10 -9.30
N SER A 24 -5.48 18.25 -8.30
CA SER A 24 -6.02 16.92 -8.57
C SER A 24 -7.42 16.98 -9.20
N CYS A 25 -8.28 17.93 -8.79
CA CYS A 25 -9.57 18.15 -9.43
C CYS A 25 -9.42 18.59 -10.89
N GLU A 26 -8.46 19.46 -11.19
CA GLU A 26 -8.15 19.82 -12.58
C GLU A 26 -7.70 18.60 -13.41
N GLN A 27 -6.93 17.68 -12.81
CA GLN A 27 -6.53 16.44 -13.48
C GLN A 27 -7.72 15.49 -13.68
N VAL A 28 -8.63 15.40 -12.72
CA VAL A 28 -9.88 14.64 -12.83
C VAL A 28 -10.73 15.14 -14.00
N GLU A 29 -10.87 16.45 -14.14
CA GLU A 29 -11.58 17.06 -15.27
C GLU A 29 -10.89 16.76 -16.61
N LYS A 30 -9.56 16.85 -16.68
CA LYS A 30 -8.77 16.52 -17.88
C LYS A 30 -8.93 15.07 -18.32
N ASP A 31 -9.02 14.14 -17.36
CA ASP A 31 -9.21 12.71 -17.61
C ASP A 31 -10.70 12.31 -17.74
N GLU A 32 -11.60 13.30 -17.82
CA GLU A 32 -13.05 13.12 -18.03
C GLU A 32 -13.78 12.37 -16.89
N PHE A 33 -13.24 12.40 -15.68
CA PHE A 33 -13.89 11.88 -14.49
C PHE A 33 -14.71 12.97 -13.77
N LYS A 34 -15.72 12.55 -12.99
CA LYS A 34 -16.61 13.48 -12.26
C LYS A 34 -16.36 13.54 -10.77
N TRP A 35 -15.80 12.48 -10.21
CA TRP A 35 -15.66 12.29 -8.77
C TRP A 35 -14.22 12.00 -8.41
N LEU A 36 -13.75 12.68 -7.38
CA LEU A 36 -12.46 12.44 -6.75
C LEU A 36 -12.70 11.98 -5.32
N TRP A 37 -12.11 10.85 -4.96
CA TRP A 37 -12.04 10.38 -3.58
C TRP A 37 -10.66 10.69 -3.00
N VAL A 38 -10.65 11.26 -1.79
CA VAL A 38 -9.43 11.60 -1.04
C VAL A 38 -9.62 11.18 0.41
N ASP A 39 -8.75 10.31 0.93
CA ASP A 39 -8.89 9.70 2.27
C ASP A 39 -9.10 10.75 3.37
N THR A 40 -8.42 11.89 3.28
CA THR A 40 -8.50 12.95 4.27
C THR A 40 -9.79 13.75 4.25
N CYS A 41 -10.53 13.71 3.14
CA CYS A 41 -11.78 14.45 2.95
C CYS A 41 -13.00 13.54 3.03
N CYS A 42 -12.85 12.28 2.58
CA CYS A 42 -13.94 11.34 2.39
C CYS A 42 -14.10 10.34 3.54
N ILE A 43 -13.20 10.33 4.53
CA ILE A 43 -13.29 9.49 5.73
C ILE A 43 -13.35 10.39 6.96
N ASP A 44 -14.44 10.29 7.74
CA ASP A 44 -14.49 10.88 9.07
C ASP A 44 -13.63 10.08 10.05
N LYS A 45 -12.37 10.50 10.20
CA LYS A 45 -11.40 9.90 11.14
C LYS A 45 -11.79 10.10 12.62
N ARG A 46 -12.87 10.85 12.93
CA ARG A 46 -13.40 11.00 14.30
C ARG A 46 -14.42 9.91 14.64
N SER A 47 -15.06 9.33 13.64
CA SER A 47 -15.98 8.20 13.78
C SER A 47 -15.19 6.90 13.71
N SER A 48 -15.01 6.22 14.85
CA SER A 48 -14.28 4.93 14.87
C SER A 48 -14.96 3.85 14.03
N THR A 49 -16.29 3.89 13.93
CA THR A 49 -17.07 2.95 13.12
C THR A 49 -16.81 3.19 11.64
N GLU A 50 -16.92 4.45 11.19
CA GLU A 50 -16.66 4.81 9.80
C GLU A 50 -15.21 4.55 9.42
N LEU A 51 -14.26 4.91 10.29
CA LEU A 51 -12.85 4.61 10.07
C LEU A 51 -12.59 3.10 9.93
N SER A 52 -13.24 2.28 10.76
CA SER A 52 -13.12 0.83 10.67
C SER A 52 -13.71 0.28 9.38
N GLU A 53 -14.88 0.77 8.97
CA GLU A 53 -15.51 0.39 7.71
C GLU A 53 -14.64 0.80 6.51
N ALA A 54 -14.11 2.03 6.55
CA ALA A 54 -13.28 2.59 5.51
C ALA A 54 -11.97 1.83 5.32
N ILE A 55 -11.27 1.50 6.41
CA ILE A 55 -10.02 0.73 6.33
C ILE A 55 -10.27 -0.67 5.76
N ASN A 56 -11.33 -1.36 6.20
CA ASN A 56 -11.70 -2.68 5.68
C ASN A 56 -12.16 -2.63 4.22
N SER A 57 -12.66 -1.48 3.74
CA SER A 57 -13.15 -1.30 2.36
C SER A 57 -12.12 -0.69 1.41
N MET A 58 -10.97 -0.24 1.93
CA MET A 58 -10.03 0.60 1.20
C MET A 58 -9.50 -0.06 -0.08
N TYR A 59 -9.11 -1.33 0.00
CA TYR A 59 -8.64 -2.08 -1.17
C TYR A 59 -9.71 -2.17 -2.25
N TRP A 60 -10.96 -2.45 -1.87
CA TRP A 60 -12.08 -2.53 -2.80
C TRP A 60 -12.33 -1.19 -3.49
N TRP A 61 -12.24 -0.07 -2.75
CA TRP A 61 -12.31 1.27 -3.37
C TRP A 61 -11.19 1.50 -4.37
N TYR A 62 -9.95 1.16 -4.03
CA TYR A 62 -8.85 1.27 -4.98
C TYR A 62 -9.03 0.38 -6.21
N GLU A 63 -9.40 -0.89 -6.03
CA GLU A 63 -9.62 -1.84 -7.12
C GLU A 63 -10.70 -1.38 -8.11
N ASN A 64 -11.77 -0.75 -7.60
CA ASN A 64 -12.91 -0.30 -8.39
C ASN A 64 -12.81 1.16 -8.85
N SER A 65 -11.70 1.85 -8.55
CA SER A 65 -11.43 3.18 -9.08
C SER A 65 -11.09 3.14 -10.58
N GLY A 66 -11.49 4.17 -11.33
CA GLY A 66 -11.14 4.31 -12.75
C GLY A 66 -9.68 4.71 -12.95
N ALA A 67 -9.13 5.51 -12.02
CA ALA A 67 -7.71 5.83 -11.94
C ALA A 67 -7.31 6.16 -10.50
N CYS A 68 -6.09 5.81 -10.13
CA CYS A 68 -5.42 6.25 -8.92
C CYS A 68 -4.30 7.23 -9.29
N TYR A 69 -4.39 8.46 -8.81
CA TYR A 69 -3.35 9.47 -8.96
C TYR A 69 -2.41 9.41 -7.76
N ALA A 70 -1.18 8.98 -7.98
CA ALA A 70 -0.13 8.96 -6.97
C ALA A 70 0.69 10.24 -7.08
N TYR A 71 0.46 11.19 -6.17
CA TYR A 71 1.17 12.46 -6.12
C TYR A 71 2.44 12.36 -5.26
N LEU A 72 3.60 12.59 -5.87
CA LEU A 72 4.92 12.39 -5.28
C LEU A 72 5.66 13.72 -5.13
N HIS A 73 5.47 14.39 -3.98
CA HIS A 73 6.07 15.69 -3.71
C HIS A 73 7.61 15.69 -3.69
N ASN A 74 8.24 14.56 -3.36
CA ASN A 74 9.70 14.46 -3.24
C ASN A 74 10.40 13.89 -4.49
N VAL A 75 9.67 13.72 -5.59
CA VAL A 75 10.23 13.28 -6.88
C VAL A 75 10.34 14.50 -7.81
N PRO A 76 11.52 14.81 -8.37
CA PRO A 76 11.69 16.01 -9.18
C PRO A 76 11.16 15.86 -10.62
N SER A 77 11.44 14.75 -11.31
CA SER A 77 11.05 14.59 -12.73
C SER A 77 10.73 13.16 -13.13
N SER A 78 11.51 12.19 -12.65
CA SER A 78 11.28 10.76 -12.94
C SER A 78 11.72 9.89 -11.77
N PHE A 79 11.26 8.64 -11.75
CA PHE A 79 11.71 7.69 -10.75
C PHE A 79 13.20 7.36 -10.92
N PRO A 80 13.93 7.24 -9.80
CA PRO A 80 15.32 6.83 -9.84
C PRO A 80 15.41 5.40 -10.40
N ARG A 81 16.35 5.18 -11.33
CA ARG A 81 16.61 3.84 -11.89
C ARG A 81 17.44 2.96 -10.96
N LEU A 82 18.21 3.59 -10.08
CA LEU A 82 19.06 2.97 -9.08
C LEU A 82 18.80 3.63 -7.73
N ASN A 83 19.05 2.90 -6.66
CA ASN A 83 18.91 3.40 -5.30
C ASN A 83 19.78 4.66 -5.10
N ASP A 84 19.15 5.81 -4.84
CA ASP A 84 19.82 7.10 -4.69
C ASP A 84 19.78 7.55 -3.23
N LYS A 85 20.76 7.07 -2.45
CA LYS A 85 20.90 7.41 -1.03
C LYS A 85 21.30 8.85 -0.77
N ILE A 86 21.68 9.61 -1.80
CA ILE A 86 22.05 11.02 -1.66
C ILE A 86 20.77 11.85 -1.63
N TRP A 87 19.94 11.71 -2.66
CA TRP A 87 18.68 12.43 -2.76
C TRP A 87 17.65 11.93 -1.73
N TYR A 88 17.50 10.61 -1.63
CA TYR A 88 16.51 9.94 -0.77
C TYR A 88 17.16 9.37 0.51
N HIS A 89 18.04 10.15 1.14
CA HIS A 89 18.79 9.74 2.33
C HIS A 89 17.88 9.34 3.50
N ASN A 90 16.73 10.00 3.65
CA ASN A 90 15.73 9.70 4.68
C ASN A 90 14.83 8.51 4.35
N SER A 91 14.88 8.02 3.10
CA SER A 91 13.94 7.03 2.59
C SER A 91 14.59 5.83 1.92
N LYS A 92 15.72 5.38 2.50
CA LYS A 92 16.49 4.20 2.05
C LYS A 92 16.89 4.25 0.57
N GLY A 93 16.99 5.43 -0.02
CA GLY A 93 17.37 5.61 -1.42
C GLY A 93 16.21 5.60 -2.42
N TRP A 94 14.97 5.65 -1.96
CA TRP A 94 13.76 5.63 -2.80
C TRP A 94 12.79 6.77 -2.45
N PRO A 95 11.86 7.16 -3.35
CA PRO A 95 10.83 8.14 -3.02
C PRO A 95 10.03 7.76 -1.76
N GLU A 96 9.60 8.75 -0.99
CA GLU A 96 9.04 8.53 0.37
C GLU A 96 7.73 7.76 0.32
N TRP A 97 6.95 7.99 -0.73
CA TRP A 97 5.71 7.28 -0.99
C TRP A 97 5.89 5.75 -0.94
N PHE A 98 7.02 5.22 -1.44
CA PHE A 98 7.28 3.77 -1.41
C PHE A 98 7.59 3.22 -0.03
N LEU A 99 7.94 4.07 0.94
CA LEU A 99 8.11 3.65 2.32
C LEU A 99 6.80 3.54 3.08
N CYS A 100 5.71 4.18 2.66
CA CYS A 100 4.44 4.04 3.37
C CYS A 100 3.87 2.63 3.18
N GLY A 101 3.37 2.00 4.24
CA GLY A 101 2.72 0.68 4.18
C GLY A 101 1.44 0.66 3.34
N TRP A 102 0.63 1.73 3.42
CA TRP A 102 -0.62 1.85 2.65
C TRP A 102 -0.39 1.77 1.15
N THR A 103 0.74 2.29 0.66
CA THR A 103 1.16 2.31 -0.74
C THR A 103 1.02 0.97 -1.45
N LEU A 104 1.14 -0.17 -0.76
CA LEU A 104 0.91 -1.47 -1.39
C LEU A 104 -0.52 -1.60 -1.92
N GLN A 105 -1.53 -1.24 -1.13
CA GLN A 105 -2.92 -1.26 -1.58
C GLN A 105 -3.13 -0.24 -2.70
N GLU A 106 -2.63 0.98 -2.51
CA GLU A 106 -2.77 2.09 -3.47
C GLU A 106 -2.09 1.80 -4.82
N MET A 107 -1.09 0.92 -4.84
CA MET A 107 -0.37 0.52 -6.05
C MET A 107 -0.91 -0.76 -6.69
N ILE A 108 -1.20 -1.78 -5.88
CA ILE A 108 -1.55 -3.12 -6.36
C ILE A 108 -3.03 -3.17 -6.76
N ALA A 109 -3.93 -2.67 -5.92
CA ALA A 109 -5.37 -2.80 -6.13
C ALA A 109 -5.88 -2.09 -7.41
N PRO A 110 -5.59 -0.79 -7.65
CA PRO A 110 -6.16 -0.11 -8.81
C PRO A 110 -5.52 -0.59 -10.11
N ARG A 111 -6.32 -0.80 -11.16
CA ARG A 111 -5.80 -1.23 -12.47
C ARG A 111 -4.95 -0.15 -13.16
N ASN A 112 -5.27 1.11 -12.91
CA ASN A 112 -4.61 2.26 -13.50
C ASN A 112 -4.05 3.17 -12.39
N VAL A 113 -2.72 3.21 -12.25
CA VAL A 113 -2.05 4.20 -11.40
C VAL A 113 -1.25 5.14 -12.29
N GLN A 114 -1.49 6.44 -12.14
CA GLN A 114 -0.72 7.50 -12.77
C GLN A 114 0.12 8.21 -11.72
N PHE A 115 1.42 8.34 -11.98
CA PHE A 115 2.36 8.97 -11.06
C PHE A 115 2.64 10.40 -11.50
N PHE A 116 2.53 11.34 -10.56
CA PHE A 116 2.78 12.76 -10.78
C PHE A 116 3.88 13.26 -9.85
N ASN A 117 4.75 14.13 -10.34
CA ASN A 117 5.77 14.78 -9.52
C ASN A 117 5.16 15.97 -8.73
N ARG A 118 6.00 16.68 -7.97
CA ARG A 118 5.59 17.87 -7.20
C ARG A 118 4.98 19.01 -8.03
N CYS A 119 5.25 19.05 -9.33
CA CYS A 119 4.77 20.06 -10.26
C CYS A 119 3.52 19.57 -11.02
N TRP A 120 2.91 18.44 -10.61
CA TRP A 120 1.81 17.78 -11.33
C TRP A 120 2.15 17.36 -12.77
N GLU A 121 3.45 17.17 -13.06
CA GLU A 121 3.89 16.61 -14.33
C GLU A 121 3.85 15.09 -14.28
N SER A 122 3.36 14.47 -15.35
CA SER A 122 3.27 13.01 -15.44
C SER A 122 4.65 12.37 -15.49
N ILE A 123 4.95 11.50 -14.53
CA ILE A 123 6.14 10.65 -14.50
C ILE A 123 5.94 9.40 -15.39
N GLY A 124 4.70 8.91 -15.45
CA GLY A 124 4.29 7.72 -16.17
C GLY A 124 3.22 6.93 -15.43
N ASN A 125 2.83 5.78 -15.97
CA ASN A 125 1.84 4.89 -15.35
C ASN A 125 2.46 3.58 -14.84
N LYS A 126 1.70 2.85 -14.01
CA LYS A 126 2.10 1.56 -13.42
C LYS A 126 2.66 0.55 -14.43
N LYS A 127 2.04 0.44 -15.61
CA LYS A 127 2.44 -0.51 -16.66
C LYS A 127 3.75 -0.10 -17.32
N MET A 128 3.96 1.20 -17.55
CA MET A 128 5.21 1.71 -18.12
C MET A 128 6.38 1.57 -17.15
N LEU A 129 6.13 1.72 -15.85
CA LEU A 129 7.15 1.77 -14.81
C LEU A 129 7.37 0.42 -14.10
N THR A 130 6.79 -0.67 -14.62
CA THR A 130 6.75 -1.97 -13.94
C THR A 130 8.13 -2.49 -13.52
N HIS A 131 9.16 -2.39 -14.38
CA HIS A 131 10.52 -2.81 -14.00
C HIS A 131 11.11 -1.93 -12.89
N THR A 132 10.90 -0.61 -12.94
CA THR A 132 11.35 0.30 -11.88
C THR A 132 10.62 0.00 -10.56
N LEU A 133 9.31 -0.22 -10.63
CA LEU A 133 8.49 -0.56 -9.47
C LEU A 133 8.91 -1.91 -8.85
N LEU A 134 9.24 -2.91 -9.66
CA LEU A 134 9.81 -4.18 -9.17
C LEU A 134 11.09 -3.92 -8.35
N CYS A 135 12.03 -3.14 -8.88
CA CYS A 135 13.30 -2.83 -8.18
C CYS A 135 13.09 -2.07 -6.88
N ILE A 136 12.06 -1.21 -6.80
CA ILE A 136 11.77 -0.41 -5.62
C ILE A 136 11.01 -1.21 -4.56
N THR A 137 10.01 -1.98 -4.99
CA THR A 137 8.97 -2.51 -4.10
C THR A 137 9.06 -4.01 -3.83
N GLY A 138 9.81 -4.74 -4.66
CA GLY A 138 9.85 -6.20 -4.65
C GLY A 138 8.59 -6.87 -5.21
N VAL A 139 7.59 -6.10 -5.66
CA VAL A 139 6.33 -6.64 -6.17
C VAL A 139 6.53 -7.12 -7.63
N PRO A 140 6.19 -8.38 -7.96
CA PRO A 140 6.38 -8.93 -9.30
C PRO A 140 5.60 -8.17 -10.39
N PRO A 141 6.12 -8.12 -11.64
CA PRO A 141 5.44 -7.47 -12.76
C PRO A 141 4.01 -7.97 -13.02
N CYS A 142 3.77 -9.27 -12.90
CA CYS A 142 2.43 -9.85 -13.08
C CYS A 142 1.44 -9.31 -12.05
N ILE A 143 1.85 -9.18 -10.78
CA ILE A 143 1.00 -8.61 -9.73
C ILE A 143 0.73 -7.12 -9.97
N LEU A 144 1.74 -6.36 -10.42
CA LEU A 144 1.57 -4.94 -10.71
C LEU A 144 0.60 -4.69 -11.88
N VAL A 145 0.64 -5.53 -12.92
CA VAL A 145 -0.17 -5.33 -14.14
C VAL A 145 -1.56 -5.94 -14.02
N ASP A 146 -1.66 -7.14 -13.47
CA ASP A 146 -2.87 -7.96 -13.49
C ASP A 146 -3.56 -8.08 -12.12
N GLY A 147 -2.90 -7.63 -11.04
CA GLY A 147 -3.41 -7.75 -9.67
C GLY A 147 -3.07 -9.09 -9.01
N LEU A 148 -3.62 -9.32 -7.82
CA LEU A 148 -3.31 -10.50 -6.99
C LEU A 148 -3.82 -11.83 -7.58
N SER A 149 -4.83 -11.78 -8.45
CA SER A 149 -5.44 -12.97 -9.08
C SER A 149 -4.58 -13.61 -10.16
N SER A 150 -3.52 -12.96 -10.63
CA SER A 150 -2.68 -13.45 -11.74
C SER A 150 -1.71 -14.55 -11.32
N ASN A 151 -1.11 -14.45 -10.14
CA ASN A 151 -0.08 -15.39 -9.66
C ASN A 151 -0.41 -16.01 -8.30
N HIS A 152 -1.53 -15.65 -7.67
CA HIS A 152 -1.95 -16.14 -6.35
C HIS A 152 -0.79 -16.17 -5.33
N PRO A 153 -0.15 -15.02 -5.05
CA PRO A 153 1.00 -14.96 -4.16
C PRO A 153 0.60 -15.48 -2.77
N CYS A 154 1.49 -16.24 -2.14
CA CYS A 154 1.23 -16.76 -0.81
C CYS A 154 1.24 -15.63 0.23
N VAL A 155 0.69 -15.90 1.40
CA VAL A 155 0.62 -14.95 2.51
C VAL A 155 2.01 -14.41 2.86
N ALA A 156 3.03 -15.26 2.90
CA ALA A 156 4.39 -14.82 3.21
C ALA A 156 4.95 -13.84 2.17
N GLN A 157 4.67 -14.07 0.88
CA GLN A 157 5.07 -13.15 -0.19
C GLN A 157 4.43 -11.78 -0.01
N ILE A 158 3.12 -11.74 0.23
CA ILE A 158 2.38 -10.48 0.43
C ILE A 158 2.93 -9.72 1.65
N ILE A 159 3.11 -10.40 2.79
CA ILE A 159 3.67 -9.77 4.00
C ILE A 159 5.12 -9.33 3.78
N SER A 160 5.91 -10.11 3.02
CA SER A 160 7.32 -9.77 2.74
C SER A 160 7.46 -8.45 2.00
N TRP A 161 6.50 -8.10 1.14
CA TRP A 161 6.50 -6.81 0.49
C TRP A 161 6.47 -5.71 1.58
N ALA A 162 5.59 -5.80 2.57
CA ALA A 162 5.50 -4.80 3.63
C ALA A 162 6.69 -4.75 4.60
N ALA A 163 7.65 -5.68 4.52
CA ALA A 163 8.77 -5.77 5.47
C ALA A 163 9.59 -4.47 5.57
N ASP A 164 9.83 -3.79 4.46
CA ASP A 164 10.69 -2.60 4.42
C ASP A 164 9.99 -1.27 4.73
N ARG A 165 8.66 -1.32 4.86
CA ARG A 165 7.80 -0.14 4.92
C ARG A 165 7.62 0.38 6.35
N MET A 166 7.39 1.68 6.45
CA MET A 166 7.26 2.45 7.68
C MET A 166 5.84 2.99 7.82
N MET A 167 5.36 3.00 9.06
CA MET A 167 4.04 3.51 9.44
C MET A 167 4.17 4.44 10.64
N THR A 168 3.34 5.48 10.66
CA THR A 168 3.27 6.42 11.80
C THR A 168 2.66 5.73 13.02
N ARG A 169 1.58 4.97 12.84
CA ARG A 169 1.01 4.12 13.88
C ARG A 169 1.49 2.69 13.68
N VAL A 170 1.81 2.02 14.78
CA VAL A 170 2.37 0.66 14.73
C VAL A 170 1.31 -0.35 14.27
N GLU A 171 0.04 -0.11 14.59
CA GLU A 171 -1.09 -0.93 14.20
C GLU A 171 -1.33 -0.93 12.69
N ASP A 172 -1.03 0.19 12.01
CA ASP A 172 -1.22 0.28 10.57
C ASP A 172 -0.29 -0.68 9.80
N ARG A 173 0.75 -1.24 10.44
CA ARG A 173 1.54 -2.34 9.85
C ARG A 173 0.69 -3.58 9.58
N ALA A 174 -0.34 -3.81 10.39
CA ALA A 174 -1.33 -4.85 10.17
C ALA A 174 -2.44 -4.35 9.25
N TYR A 175 -3.00 -3.18 9.54
CA TYR A 175 -4.20 -2.71 8.83
C TYR A 175 -3.96 -2.41 7.35
N SER A 176 -2.75 -1.96 6.98
CA SER A 176 -2.36 -1.76 5.57
C SER A 176 -2.24 -3.05 4.75
N LEU A 177 -2.31 -4.23 5.38
CA LEU A 177 -2.27 -5.53 4.69
C LEU A 177 -3.65 -6.16 4.48
N LEU A 178 -4.70 -5.63 5.12
CA LEU A 178 -6.01 -6.28 5.20
C LEU A 178 -6.59 -6.63 3.84
N GLY A 179 -6.72 -5.64 2.95
CA GLY A 179 -7.29 -5.91 1.63
C GLY A 179 -6.37 -6.66 0.68
N LEU A 180 -5.05 -6.70 0.92
CA LEU A 180 -4.14 -7.55 0.15
C LEU A 180 -4.30 -9.04 0.52
N LEU A 181 -4.68 -9.30 1.77
CA LEU A 181 -4.83 -10.65 2.32
C LEU A 181 -6.30 -11.07 2.42
N ASP A 182 -7.22 -10.23 1.95
CA ASP A 182 -8.67 -10.43 2.01
C ASP A 182 -9.18 -10.73 3.43
N ILE A 183 -8.74 -9.91 4.40
CA ILE A 183 -9.10 -10.03 5.82
C ILE A 183 -9.88 -8.81 6.28
N ASN A 184 -10.95 -9.06 7.03
CA ASN A 184 -11.70 -8.03 7.75
C ASN A 184 -11.51 -8.21 9.25
N MET A 185 -11.15 -7.14 9.96
CA MET A 185 -11.06 -7.15 11.42
C MET A 185 -11.36 -5.78 12.04
N PRO A 186 -11.69 -5.69 13.34
CA PRO A 186 -11.88 -4.40 14.02
C PRO A 186 -10.58 -3.58 14.15
N MET A 187 -10.68 -2.27 13.98
CA MET A 187 -9.54 -1.34 14.19
C MET A 187 -9.44 -0.94 15.66
N LEU A 188 -8.40 -1.40 16.35
CA LEU A 188 -8.14 -1.14 17.77
C LEU A 188 -6.84 -0.35 17.99
N TYR A 189 -6.86 0.93 17.63
CA TYR A 189 -5.71 1.81 17.87
C TYR A 189 -5.38 1.92 19.37
N GLY A 190 -4.12 1.66 19.72
CA GLY A 190 -3.62 1.56 21.10
C GLY A 190 -3.23 0.13 21.49
N GLU A 191 -3.55 -0.88 20.69
CA GLU A 191 -3.14 -2.27 20.95
C GLU A 191 -1.67 -2.55 20.61
N GLY A 192 -1.02 -1.63 19.88
CA GLY A 192 0.38 -1.74 19.54
C GLY A 192 0.67 -2.87 18.55
N ARG A 193 1.72 -3.65 18.82
CA ARG A 193 2.12 -4.78 17.96
C ARG A 193 1.12 -5.94 17.98
N LYS A 194 0.16 -5.95 18.91
CA LYS A 194 -0.87 -6.99 18.98
C LYS A 194 -1.77 -7.00 17.74
N ALA A 195 -1.94 -5.85 17.08
CA ALA A 195 -2.67 -5.74 15.81
C ALA A 195 -2.14 -6.74 14.76
N PHE A 196 -0.81 -6.89 14.67
CA PHE A 196 -0.20 -7.81 13.72
C PHE A 196 -0.34 -9.29 14.13
N HIS A 197 -0.44 -9.58 15.42
CA HIS A 197 -0.81 -10.93 15.88
C HIS A 197 -2.27 -11.25 15.56
N HIS A 198 -3.19 -10.31 15.78
CA HIS A 198 -4.59 -10.48 15.41
C HIS A 198 -4.74 -10.71 13.91
N LEU A 199 -4.05 -9.93 13.06
CA LEU A 199 -4.02 -10.18 11.63
C LEU A 199 -3.59 -11.62 11.29
N GLN A 200 -2.49 -12.11 11.88
CA GLN A 200 -2.05 -13.49 11.65
C GLN A 200 -3.06 -14.53 12.11
N LEU A 201 -3.76 -14.30 13.22
CA LEU A 201 -4.82 -15.18 13.70
C LEU A 201 -6.01 -15.20 12.74
N GLU A 202 -6.45 -14.05 12.25
CA GLU A 202 -7.52 -13.97 11.25
C GLU A 202 -7.13 -14.68 9.95
N ILE A 203 -5.88 -14.53 9.49
CA ILE A 203 -5.36 -15.25 8.32
C ILE A 203 -5.40 -16.77 8.54
N VAL A 204 -4.97 -17.25 9.71
CA VAL A 204 -4.99 -18.69 10.04
C VAL A 204 -6.42 -19.23 10.11
N CYS A 205 -7.39 -18.41 10.53
CA CYS A 205 -8.80 -18.78 10.53
C CYS A 205 -9.41 -18.78 9.12
N ALA A 206 -9.00 -17.85 8.26
CA ALA A 206 -9.57 -17.66 6.92
C ALA A 206 -8.91 -18.52 5.83
N SER A 207 -7.65 -18.90 6.00
CA SER A 207 -6.82 -19.55 4.98
C SER A 207 -6.04 -20.74 5.54
N ASN A 208 -5.80 -21.74 4.68
CA ASN A 208 -4.94 -22.89 4.97
C ASN A 208 -3.48 -22.68 4.51
N ASP A 209 -3.10 -21.46 4.15
CA ASP A 209 -1.75 -21.14 3.69
C ASP A 209 -0.73 -21.23 4.85
N GLN A 210 0.05 -22.31 4.85
CA GLN A 210 1.06 -22.58 5.88
C GLN A 210 2.27 -21.62 5.81
N ASN A 211 2.42 -20.85 4.73
CA ASN A 211 3.52 -19.89 4.59
C ASN A 211 3.43 -18.74 5.61
N ILE A 212 2.29 -18.54 6.28
CA ILE A 212 2.17 -17.63 7.42
C ILE A 212 3.20 -17.92 8.53
N PHE A 213 3.72 -19.15 8.61
CA PHE A 213 4.76 -19.56 9.57
C PHE A 213 6.18 -19.58 8.98
N ALA A 214 6.36 -19.14 7.73
CA ALA A 214 7.66 -19.18 7.03
C ALA A 214 8.58 -17.99 7.38
N TRP A 215 8.22 -17.17 8.36
CA TRP A 215 9.03 -16.03 8.81
C TRP A 215 10.35 -16.49 9.48
N GLY A 216 11.39 -15.67 9.34
CA GLY A 216 12.74 -15.99 9.82
C GLY A 216 13.70 -16.55 8.77
N CYS A 217 13.29 -16.61 7.49
CA CYS A 217 14.13 -17.05 6.36
C CYS A 217 15.33 -16.12 6.04
N GLY A 218 15.35 -14.88 6.53
CA GLY A 218 16.40 -13.89 6.22
C GLY A 218 16.97 -13.17 7.44
N ALA A 219 18.01 -13.75 8.05
CA ALA A 219 19.01 -13.16 8.96
C ALA A 219 18.58 -12.27 10.16
N GLY A 220 19.06 -12.66 11.35
CA GLY A 220 19.13 -11.80 12.53
C GLY A 220 17.98 -12.03 13.51
N SER A 221 18.09 -13.10 14.29
CA SER A 221 17.20 -13.42 15.40
C SER A 221 17.16 -12.30 16.45
N ASP A 222 16.29 -11.32 16.28
CA ASP A 222 16.02 -10.30 17.31
C ASP A 222 14.64 -10.47 17.95
N GLY A 223 14.08 -11.69 17.86
CA GLY A 223 12.74 -11.96 18.36
C GLY A 223 12.39 -13.43 18.42
N ARG A 224 13.23 -14.28 19.04
CA ARG A 224 12.69 -15.52 19.63
C ARG A 224 11.87 -15.18 20.87
N SER A 225 10.74 -14.52 20.66
CA SER A 225 9.59 -14.70 21.56
C SER A 225 9.18 -16.16 21.41
N GLY A 226 8.86 -16.88 22.49
CA GLY A 226 8.35 -18.26 22.41
C GLY A 226 6.96 -18.40 21.75
N SER A 227 6.63 -17.49 20.83
CA SER A 227 5.37 -17.39 20.09
C SER A 227 5.55 -17.98 18.70
N VAL A 228 4.52 -18.68 18.21
CA VAL A 228 4.46 -19.18 16.84
C VAL A 228 4.22 -18.06 15.81
N LEU A 229 3.74 -16.90 16.27
CA LEU A 229 3.42 -15.74 15.44
C LEU A 229 4.55 -14.71 15.42
N ALA A 230 4.74 -14.07 14.28
CA ALA A 230 5.72 -13.02 14.09
C ALA A 230 5.28 -11.71 14.75
N ASN A 231 6.23 -10.95 15.29
CA ASN A 231 5.92 -9.65 15.92
C ASN A 231 5.83 -8.48 14.91
N ASP A 232 6.23 -8.69 13.66
CA ASP A 232 6.42 -7.62 12.68
C ASP A 232 6.49 -8.17 11.23
N PRO A 233 5.98 -7.45 10.21
CA PRO A 233 6.18 -7.79 8.81
C PRO A 233 7.65 -7.97 8.42
N ARG A 234 8.58 -7.27 9.09
CA ARG A 234 10.03 -7.44 8.89
C ARG A 234 10.53 -8.87 9.08
N CYS A 235 9.84 -9.69 9.87
CA CYS A 235 10.20 -11.09 10.06
C CYS A 235 10.02 -11.93 8.78
N PHE A 236 9.23 -11.46 7.82
CA PHE A 236 9.01 -12.10 6.52
C PHE A 236 9.99 -11.62 5.44
N TRP A 237 11.05 -10.90 5.82
CA TRP A 237 12.08 -10.50 4.87
C TRP A 237 12.64 -11.70 4.09
N GLY A 238 12.71 -11.57 2.76
CA GLY A 238 13.24 -12.62 1.88
C GLY A 238 12.25 -13.73 1.53
N CYS A 239 10.97 -13.61 1.94
CA CYS A 239 9.92 -14.55 1.55
C CYS A 239 9.30 -14.20 0.18
N ASP A 240 9.84 -13.22 -0.55
CA ASP A 240 9.33 -12.73 -1.84
C ASP A 240 9.48 -13.76 -2.98
N ASN A 241 10.47 -14.65 -2.90
CA ASN A 241 10.77 -15.67 -3.92
C ASN A 241 10.29 -17.08 -3.55
N MET A 242 9.36 -17.21 -2.61
CA MET A 242 8.76 -18.52 -2.24
C MET A 242 7.88 -19.11 -3.33
#